data_AF-A0A7K4NUA3-F1
#
_entry.id   AF-A0A7K4NUA3-F1
#
_cell.length_a   1.000
_cell.length_b   1.000
_cell.length_c   1.000
_cell.angle_alpha   90.00
_cell.angle_beta   90.00
_cell.angle_gamma   90.00
#
_symmetry.space_group_name_H-M   'P 1'
#
loop_
_entity.id
_entity.type
_entity.pdbx_description
1 polymer ?
#
loop_
_entity_poly.entity_id
_entity_poly.type
_entity_poly.pdbx_seq_one_letter_code
_entity_poly.pdbx_strand_id
1 'polypeptide(L)'
;MLSETNDKPVETDVLTTHLLNAKKKHDEDKNVESEEVQHLEEGADYLTTMLLQQGVKETKTKSKKTPPKLDELKKMFVQNLVKSGYVTLGEKGRTILTDNGKKFLDTKTKNAAVKVELAKLKNLEYRKSLERQAKRNQKKRKRK
;
A
#
# COMPACT_ATOMS: atom_id res chain seq x y z
N MET A 1 28.61 -43.79 14.43
CA MET A 1 29.29 -42.52 14.77
C MET A 1 28.64 -41.43 13.94
N LEU A 2 28.06 -40.45 14.62
CA LEU A 2 27.24 -39.37 14.06
C LEU A 2 28.07 -38.41 13.20
N SER A 3 27.45 -37.84 12.16
CA SER A 3 27.80 -36.52 11.65
C SER A 3 26.50 -35.77 11.41
N GLU A 4 25.99 -35.16 12.48
CA GLU A 4 24.89 -34.20 12.47
C GLU A 4 25.33 -32.98 11.65
N THR A 5 24.57 -32.69 10.59
CA THR A 5 24.63 -31.42 9.87
C THR A 5 24.17 -30.32 10.83
N ASN A 6 25.10 -29.46 11.20
CA ASN A 6 24.91 -28.31 12.07
C ASN A 6 24.14 -27.21 11.31
N ASP A 7 22.87 -27.45 10.98
CA ASP A 7 21.98 -26.46 10.38
C ASP A 7 21.46 -25.55 11.50
N LYS A 8 22.25 -24.52 11.81
CA LYS A 8 21.81 -23.41 12.66
C LYS A 8 20.53 -22.84 12.06
N PRO A 9 19.46 -22.65 12.85
CA PRO A 9 18.21 -22.11 12.34
C PRO A 9 18.50 -20.71 11.81
N VAL A 10 18.28 -20.57 10.52
CA VAL A 10 18.56 -19.38 9.70
C VAL A 10 17.89 -18.16 10.35
N GLU A 11 18.69 -17.27 10.95
CA GLU A 11 18.23 -16.10 11.72
C GLU A 11 17.30 -15.15 10.94
N THR A 12 17.39 -15.17 9.60
CA THR A 12 16.46 -14.42 8.76
C THR A 12 15.03 -14.94 8.85
N ASP A 13 14.84 -16.22 9.18
CA ASP A 13 13.54 -16.89 9.24
C ASP A 13 12.75 -16.52 10.51
N VAL A 14 13.46 -16.25 11.60
CA VAL A 14 12.84 -15.78 12.87
C VAL A 14 12.42 -14.31 12.77
N LEU A 15 13.21 -13.49 12.05
CA LEU A 15 12.89 -12.08 11.81
C LEU A 15 11.74 -11.90 10.81
N THR A 16 11.68 -12.72 9.75
CA THR A 16 10.59 -12.69 8.78
C THR A 16 9.27 -13.10 9.41
N THR A 17 9.26 -14.17 10.22
CA THR A 17 8.04 -14.66 10.88
C THR A 17 7.47 -13.66 11.87
N HIS A 18 8.30 -13.00 12.68
CA HIS A 18 7.82 -12.00 13.64
C HIS A 18 7.21 -10.76 12.96
N LEU A 19 7.85 -10.24 11.91
CA LEU A 19 7.34 -9.10 11.14
C LEU A 19 6.08 -9.46 10.32
N LEU A 20 6.00 -10.67 9.77
CA LEU A 20 4.82 -11.14 9.03
C LEU A 20 3.62 -11.29 9.96
N ASN A 21 3.81 -11.82 11.17
CA ASN A 21 2.75 -11.95 12.16
C ASN A 21 2.24 -10.59 12.64
N ALA A 22 3.11 -9.61 12.86
CA ALA A 22 2.72 -8.25 13.22
C ALA A 22 1.92 -7.54 12.10
N LYS A 23 2.25 -7.81 10.83
CA LYS A 23 1.52 -7.25 9.68
C LYS A 23 0.17 -7.94 9.43
N LYS A 24 0.09 -9.26 9.62
CA LYS A 24 -1.16 -10.02 9.48
C LYS A 24 -2.27 -9.46 10.40
N LYS A 25 -1.92 -9.14 11.65
CA LYS A 25 -2.83 -8.52 12.63
C LYS A 25 -3.34 -7.14 12.21
N HIS A 26 -2.62 -6.41 11.36
CA HIS A 26 -3.03 -5.09 10.87
C HIS A 26 -3.87 -5.13 9.58
N ASP A 27 -3.70 -6.17 8.77
CA ASP A 27 -4.46 -6.37 7.54
C ASP A 27 -5.83 -7.04 7.82
N GLU A 28 -5.97 -7.79 8.93
CA GLU A 28 -7.24 -8.40 9.39
C GLU A 28 -8.31 -7.35 9.77
N ASP A 29 -7.91 -6.17 10.28
CA ASP A 29 -8.84 -5.10 10.69
C ASP A 29 -9.31 -4.20 9.52
N LYS A 30 -8.89 -4.48 8.28
CA LYS A 30 -9.20 -3.67 7.08
C LYS A 30 -9.83 -4.51 5.97
N ASN A 31 -10.71 -5.43 6.33
CA ASN A 31 -11.52 -6.13 5.34
C ASN A 31 -12.42 -5.10 4.62
N VAL A 32 -12.04 -4.76 3.39
CA VAL A 32 -12.82 -3.87 2.50
C VAL A 32 -14.09 -4.61 2.14
N GLU A 33 -15.26 -4.00 2.31
CA GLU A 33 -16.53 -4.66 2.04
C GLU A 33 -16.55 -5.15 0.58
N SER A 34 -16.93 -6.42 0.37
CA SER A 34 -16.83 -7.11 -0.92
C SER A 34 -17.59 -6.42 -2.05
N GLU A 35 -18.59 -5.60 -1.73
CA GLU A 35 -19.36 -4.80 -2.69
C GLU A 35 -18.51 -3.69 -3.32
N GLU A 36 -17.61 -3.05 -2.57
CA GLU A 36 -16.73 -2.01 -3.12
C GLU A 36 -15.73 -2.62 -4.12
N VAL A 37 -15.24 -3.83 -3.84
CA VAL A 37 -14.34 -4.56 -4.75
C VAL A 37 -15.05 -4.92 -6.06
N GLN A 38 -16.31 -5.37 -5.98
CA GLN A 38 -17.12 -5.71 -7.16
C GLN A 38 -17.38 -4.50 -8.06
N HIS A 39 -17.77 -3.35 -7.51
CA HIS A 39 -18.01 -2.15 -8.31
C HIS A 39 -16.73 -1.55 -8.91
N LEU A 40 -15.57 -1.73 -8.26
CA LEU A 40 -14.28 -1.37 -8.85
C LEU A 40 -13.92 -2.27 -10.03
N GLU A 41 -14.21 -3.56 -9.95
CA GLU A 41 -13.98 -4.53 -11.03
C GLU A 41 -14.89 -4.26 -12.22
N GLU A 42 -16.20 -4.06 -11.99
CA GLU A 42 -17.17 -3.64 -13.02
C GLU A 42 -16.79 -2.32 -13.70
N GLY A 43 -16.34 -1.33 -12.92
CA GLY A 43 -15.87 -0.05 -13.43
C GLY A 43 -14.60 -0.16 -14.27
N ALA A 44 -13.69 -1.06 -13.92
CA ALA A 44 -12.47 -1.32 -14.68
C ALA A 44 -12.78 -1.97 -16.03
N ASP A 45 -13.71 -2.94 -16.07
CA ASP A 45 -14.14 -3.58 -17.31
C ASP A 45 -14.85 -2.59 -18.25
N TYR A 46 -15.69 -1.71 -17.71
CA TYR A 46 -16.33 -0.65 -18.48
C TYR A 46 -15.31 0.32 -19.11
N LEU A 47 -14.31 0.76 -18.33
CA LEU A 47 -13.27 1.63 -18.85
C LEU A 47 -12.41 0.94 -19.91
N THR A 48 -12.11 -0.34 -19.71
CA THR A 48 -11.32 -1.14 -20.66
C THR A 48 -12.06 -1.30 -21.99
N THR A 49 -13.35 -1.65 -21.95
CA THR A 49 -14.19 -1.75 -23.15
C THR A 49 -14.34 -0.41 -23.89
N MET A 50 -14.53 0.69 -23.15
CA MET A 50 -14.58 2.04 -23.73
C MET A 50 -13.27 2.43 -24.43
N LEU A 51 -12.12 2.17 -23.81
CA LEU A 51 -10.80 2.44 -24.40
C LEU A 51 -10.55 1.58 -25.64
N LEU A 52 -10.98 0.31 -25.63
CA LEU A 52 -10.90 -0.59 -26.77
C LEU A 52 -11.75 -0.09 -27.95
N GLN A 53 -12.98 0.37 -27.69
CA GLN A 53 -13.86 0.99 -28.68
C GLN A 53 -13.26 2.26 -29.28
N GLN A 54 -12.50 3.03 -28.49
CA GLN A 54 -11.76 4.22 -28.95
C GLN A 54 -10.48 3.88 -29.72
N GLY A 55 -10.21 2.60 -30.00
CA GLY A 55 -9.03 2.15 -30.76
C GLY A 55 -7.73 2.16 -29.95
N VAL A 56 -7.79 2.41 -28.63
CA VAL A 56 -6.64 2.28 -27.73
C VAL A 56 -6.39 0.80 -27.52
N LYS A 57 -5.46 0.24 -28.31
CA LYS A 57 -5.04 -1.15 -28.16
C LYS A 57 -4.30 -1.28 -26.82
N GLU A 58 -4.68 -2.28 -26.03
CA GLU A 58 -3.91 -2.69 -24.85
C GLU A 58 -2.46 -2.96 -25.29
N THR A 59 -1.55 -2.02 -25.01
CA THR A 59 -0.12 -2.32 -25.02
C THR A 59 0.13 -3.21 -23.83
N LYS A 60 -0.08 -4.52 -24.01
CA LYS A 60 0.43 -5.52 -23.09
C LYS A 60 1.94 -5.41 -23.14
N THR A 61 2.51 -4.53 -22.31
CA THR A 61 3.91 -4.61 -21.94
C THR A 61 4.05 -5.97 -21.28
N LYS A 62 4.43 -6.98 -22.05
CA LYS A 62 4.77 -8.29 -21.52
C LYS A 62 5.94 -8.05 -20.58
N SER A 63 5.67 -7.87 -19.29
CA SER A 63 6.67 -7.99 -18.25
C SER A 63 7.24 -9.39 -18.40
N LYS A 64 8.41 -9.50 -19.03
CA LYS A 64 9.09 -10.76 -19.36
C LYS A 64 9.60 -11.48 -18.10
N LYS A 65 9.32 -10.93 -16.91
CA LYS A 65 9.74 -11.44 -15.61
C LYS A 65 8.50 -11.71 -14.79
N THR A 66 8.45 -12.91 -14.21
CA THR A 66 7.58 -13.21 -13.08
C THR A 66 7.69 -12.07 -12.08
N PRO A 67 6.56 -11.52 -11.59
CA PRO A 67 6.61 -10.50 -10.55
C PRO A 67 7.42 -11.08 -9.39
N PRO A 68 8.42 -10.32 -8.89
CA PRO A 68 9.32 -10.82 -7.87
C PRO A 68 8.52 -11.30 -6.65
N LYS A 69 8.99 -12.38 -6.02
CA LYS A 69 8.34 -12.89 -4.81
C LYS A 69 8.55 -11.91 -3.66
N LEU A 70 7.71 -11.99 -2.62
CA LEU A 70 7.78 -11.09 -1.46
C LEU A 70 9.20 -10.95 -0.86
N ASP A 71 9.94 -12.05 -0.77
CA ASP A 71 11.32 -12.04 -0.25
C ASP A 71 12.31 -11.32 -1.16
N GLU A 72 12.11 -11.40 -2.48
CA GLU A 72 12.91 -10.65 -3.45
C GLU A 72 12.57 -9.16 -3.36
N LEU A 73 11.30 -8.80 -3.17
CA LEU A 73 10.91 -7.40 -2.92
C LEU A 73 11.56 -6.85 -1.65
N LYS A 74 11.58 -7.62 -0.55
CA LYS A 74 12.24 -7.19 0.70
C LYS A 74 13.73 -6.94 0.48
N LYS A 75 14.42 -7.85 -0.22
CA LYS A 75 15.85 -7.69 -0.56
C LYS A 75 16.08 -6.45 -1.42
N MET A 76 15.29 -6.26 -2.47
CA MET A 76 15.37 -5.08 -3.33
C MET A 76 15.09 -3.79 -2.57
N PHE A 77 14.12 -3.81 -1.65
CA PHE A 77 13.79 -2.65 -0.82
C PHE A 77 14.97 -2.21 0.06
N VAL A 78 15.59 -3.15 0.77
CA VAL A 78 16.77 -2.86 1.60
C VAL A 78 17.95 -2.41 0.73
N GLN A 79 18.18 -3.05 -0.41
CA GLN A 79 19.20 -2.62 -1.36
C GLN A 79 18.95 -1.19 -1.85
N ASN A 80 17.70 -0.82 -2.11
CA ASN A 80 17.35 0.54 -2.52
C ASN A 80 17.58 1.56 -1.40
N LEU A 81 17.30 1.21 -0.14
CA LEU A 81 17.60 2.06 1.02
C LEU A 81 19.11 2.29 1.21
N VAL A 82 19.92 1.26 0.96
CA VAL A 82 21.38 1.36 1.01
C VAL A 82 21.91 2.19 -0.17
N LYS A 83 21.43 1.93 -1.40
CA LYS A 83 21.81 2.68 -2.61
C LYS A 83 21.47 4.16 -2.54
N SER A 84 20.34 4.50 -1.91
CA SER A 84 19.90 5.88 -1.71
C SER A 84 20.61 6.59 -0.55
N GLY A 85 21.49 5.90 0.17
CA GLY A 85 22.24 6.45 1.29
C GLY A 85 21.39 6.73 2.52
N TYR A 86 20.19 6.18 2.62
CA TYR A 86 19.32 6.31 3.79
C TYR A 86 19.74 5.36 4.93
N VAL A 87 20.40 4.25 4.60
CA VAL A 87 20.88 3.26 5.56
C VAL A 87 22.31 2.88 5.22
N THR A 88 23.17 2.78 6.25
CA THR A 88 24.55 2.30 6.14
C THR A 88 24.76 1.05 7.00
N LEU A 89 25.78 0.27 6.69
CA LEU A 89 26.22 -0.85 7.51
C LEU A 89 27.27 -0.35 8.51
N GLY A 90 26.98 -0.47 9.80
CA GLY A 90 27.94 -0.18 10.86
C GLY A 90 28.93 -1.32 11.08
N GLU A 91 30.00 -1.03 11.83
CA GLU A 91 31.13 -1.95 12.12
C GLU A 91 30.71 -3.29 12.78
N LYS A 92 29.52 -3.35 13.38
CA LYS A 92 28.97 -4.55 14.04
C LYS A 92 27.94 -5.30 13.19
N GLY A 93 27.88 -5.04 11.88
CA GLY A 93 26.88 -5.62 10.97
C GLY A 93 25.44 -5.10 11.19
N ARG A 94 25.25 -4.09 12.06
CA ARG A 94 23.95 -3.46 12.30
C ARG A 94 23.69 -2.40 11.23
N THR A 95 22.45 -2.32 10.76
CA THR A 95 22.00 -1.22 9.91
C THR A 95 21.86 0.05 10.74
N ILE A 96 22.52 1.11 10.29
CA ILE A 96 22.47 2.44 10.90
C ILE A 96 21.66 3.33 9.97
N LEU A 97 20.65 3.99 10.52
CA LEU A 97 19.88 4.99 9.80
C LEU A 97 20.73 6.27 9.68
N THR A 98 20.93 6.75 8.46
CA THR A 98 21.66 8.01 8.23
C THR A 98 20.75 9.21 8.52
N ASP A 99 21.33 10.40 8.69
CA ASP A 99 20.56 11.63 8.85
C ASP A 99 19.62 11.90 7.67
N ASN A 100 20.04 11.53 6.46
CA ASN A 100 19.20 11.60 5.26
C ASN A 100 18.04 10.62 5.33
N GLY A 101 18.29 9.40 5.83
CA GLY A 101 17.25 8.40 6.09
C GLY A 101 16.22 8.90 7.11
N LYS A 102 16.68 9.55 8.18
CA LYS A 102 15.79 10.14 9.19
C LYS A 102 14.90 11.24 8.59
N LYS A 103 15.48 12.19 7.85
CA LYS A 103 14.72 13.25 7.14
C LYS A 103 13.71 12.68 6.14
N PHE A 104 14.09 11.62 5.42
CA PHE A 104 13.20 10.94 4.49
C PHE A 104 12.00 10.32 5.20
N LEU A 105 12.22 9.62 6.32
CA LEU A 105 11.14 9.03 7.11
C LEU A 105 10.23 10.12 7.70
N ASP A 106 10.79 11.19 8.24
CA ASP A 106 10.01 12.31 8.77
C ASP A 106 9.13 12.96 7.68
N THR A 107 9.67 13.12 6.48
CA THR A 107 8.93 13.68 5.34
C THR A 107 7.82 12.73 4.89
N LYS A 108 8.08 11.42 4.83
CA LYS A 108 7.06 10.41 4.53
C LYS A 108 5.94 10.42 5.57
N THR A 109 6.27 10.52 6.86
CA THR A 109 5.30 10.58 7.95
C THR A 109 4.44 11.83 7.86
N LYS A 110 5.03 13.01 7.63
CA LYS A 110 4.29 14.27 7.43
C LYS A 110 3.35 14.18 6.22
N ASN A 111 3.83 13.66 5.09
CA ASN A 111 3.01 13.49 3.90
C ASN A 111 1.85 12.50 4.12
N ALA A 112 2.06 11.45 4.90
CA ALA A 112 1.00 10.51 5.26
C ALA A 112 -0.06 11.20 6.14
N ALA A 113 0.36 12.00 7.13
CA ALA A 113 -0.55 12.78 7.96
C ALA A 113 -1.42 13.74 7.13
N VAL A 114 -0.80 14.49 6.20
CA VAL A 114 -1.51 15.40 5.29
C VAL A 114 -2.52 14.65 4.41
N LYS A 115 -2.17 13.46 3.89
CA LYS A 115 -3.11 12.64 3.11
C LYS A 115 -4.33 12.21 3.91
N VAL A 116 -4.12 11.82 5.18
CA VAL A 116 -5.21 11.44 6.08
C VAL A 116 -6.11 12.64 6.38
N GLU A 117 -5.53 13.80 6.64
CA GLU A 117 -6.27 15.03 6.89
C GLU A 117 -7.09 15.45 5.66
N LEU A 118 -6.50 15.38 4.46
CA LEU A 118 -7.20 15.64 3.21
C LEU A 118 -8.39 14.69 3.01
N ALA A 119 -8.23 13.40 3.33
CA ALA A 119 -9.32 12.43 3.26
C ALA A 119 -10.45 12.77 4.25
N LYS A 120 -10.12 13.16 5.49
CA LYS A 120 -11.11 13.62 6.47
C LYS A 120 -11.88 14.84 5.98
N LEU A 121 -11.20 15.82 5.38
CA LEU A 121 -11.84 17.01 4.82
C LEU A 121 -12.79 16.66 3.67
N LYS A 122 -12.36 15.83 2.72
CA LYS A 122 -13.23 15.34 1.63
C LYS A 122 -14.47 14.62 2.14
N ASN A 123 -14.31 13.75 3.15
CA ASN A 123 -15.43 13.04 3.75
C ASN A 123 -16.41 14.00 4.45
N LEU A 124 -15.90 15.03 5.12
CA LEU A 124 -16.73 16.05 5.76
C LEU A 124 -17.51 16.89 4.73
N GLU A 125 -16.85 17.30 3.65
CA GLU A 125 -17.50 18.02 2.54
C GLU A 125 -18.58 17.19 1.89
N TYR A 126 -18.30 15.91 1.64
CA TYR A 126 -19.28 14.97 1.10
C TYR A 126 -20.51 14.87 2.00
N ARG A 127 -20.32 14.68 3.31
CA ARG A 127 -21.44 14.60 4.28
C ARG A 127 -22.27 15.90 4.30
N LYS A 128 -21.61 17.06 4.30
CA LYS A 128 -22.29 18.37 4.21
C LYS A 128 -23.07 18.52 2.91
N SER A 129 -22.55 18.01 1.79
CA SER A 129 -23.24 18.04 0.50
C SER A 129 -24.53 17.22 0.54
N LEU A 130 -24.47 16.00 1.09
CA LEU A 130 -25.64 15.13 1.28
C LEU A 130 -26.71 15.79 2.15
N GLU A 131 -26.33 16.42 3.26
CA GLU A 131 -27.28 17.17 4.11
C GLU A 131 -27.95 18.31 3.35
N ARG A 132 -27.21 19.08 2.53
CA ARG A 132 -27.78 20.14 1.70
C ARG A 132 -28.76 19.57 0.67
N GLN A 133 -28.41 18.44 0.05
CA GLN A 133 -29.29 17.77 -0.92
C GLN A 133 -30.57 17.27 -0.26
N ALA A 134 -30.48 16.64 0.91
CA ALA A 134 -31.63 16.20 1.70
C ALA A 134 -32.55 17.37 2.06
N LYS A 135 -32.00 18.49 2.56
CA LYS A 135 -32.77 19.72 2.86
C LYS A 135 -33.46 20.29 1.63
N ARG A 136 -32.80 20.32 0.46
CA ARG A 136 -33.41 20.75 -0.81
C ARG A 136 -34.57 19.84 -1.21
N ASN A 137 -34.40 18.53 -1.10
CA ASN A 137 -35.43 17.54 -1.45
C ASN A 137 -36.65 17.64 -0.52
N GLN A 138 -36.45 17.84 0.78
CA GLN A 138 -37.55 18.09 1.72
C GLN A 138 -38.34 19.37 1.39
N LYS A 139 -37.65 20.48 1.08
CA LYS A 139 -38.32 21.73 0.67
C LYS A 139 -39.15 21.56 -0.61
N LYS A 140 -38.65 20.80 -1.59
CA LYS A 140 -39.41 20.49 -2.81
C LYS A 140 -40.66 19.66 -2.52
N ARG A 141 -40.55 18.65 -1.65
CA ARG A 141 -41.70 17.82 -1.23
C ARG A 141 -42.78 18.61 -0.52
N LYS A 142 -42.43 19.58 0.33
CA LYS A 142 -43.39 20.45 1.05
C LYS A 142 -44.11 21.50 0.18
N ARG A 143 -43.67 21.68 -1.08
CA ARG A 143 -44.27 22.61 -2.05
C ARG A 143 -45.19 21.90 -3.06
N LYS A 144 -45.27 20.57 -3.00
CA LYS A 144 -46.31 19.77 -3.63
C LYS A 144 -47.41 19.52 -2.62
#